data_AF-A0A7I9XPW4-F1
#
_entry.id   AF-A0A7I9XPW4-F1
#
_cell.length_a   1.000
_cell.length_b   1.000
_cell.length_c   1.000
_cell.angle_alpha   90.00
_cell.angle_beta   90.00
_cell.angle_gamma   90.00
#
_symmetry.space_group_name_H-M   'P 1'
#
loop_
_entity.id
_entity.type
_entity.pdbx_description
1 polymer ?
#
loop_
_entity_poly.entity_id
_entity_poly.type
_entity_poly.pdbx_seq_one_letter_code
_entity_poly.pdbx_strand_id
1 'polypeptide(L)'
;MDLDPPTPSRIATGPPNGSPSPEAASTLLLPQLIGYQRAAQAMLFGEPFSAAEAQAAGFVNEVVPTATDLESLVAHRLSVLSTKPRAALLAIKRLLRDDTATSVNTRLALDSKILTELMSGAGQNDAYRNIVEAFAR
;
A
#
# COMPACT_ATOMS: atom_id res chain seq x y z
N MET A 1 28.91 -23.48 -1.27
CA MET A 1 27.62 -23.01 -1.84
C MET A 1 27.12 -21.99 -0.84
N ASP A 2 27.72 -20.80 -0.89
CA ASP A 2 27.39 -19.70 0.00
C ASP A 2 26.02 -19.17 -0.42
N LEU A 3 25.02 -19.40 0.43
CA LEU A 3 23.75 -18.73 0.30
C LEU A 3 24.01 -17.27 0.67
N ASP A 4 23.85 -16.38 -0.30
CA ASP A 4 23.74 -14.95 -0.01
C ASP A 4 22.76 -14.76 1.16
N PRO A 5 23.04 -13.86 2.12
CA PRO A 5 22.09 -13.54 3.16
C PRO A 5 20.77 -13.11 2.51
N PRO A 6 19.61 -13.53 3.04
CA PRO A 6 18.32 -13.18 2.45
C PRO A 6 18.26 -11.66 2.32
N THR A 7 18.12 -11.17 1.09
CA THR A 7 17.93 -9.75 0.85
C THR A 7 16.72 -9.33 1.69
N PRO A 8 16.81 -8.29 2.54
CA PRO A 8 15.68 -7.88 3.35
C PRO A 8 14.51 -7.59 2.41
N SER A 9 13.36 -8.19 2.67
CA SER A 9 12.15 -7.98 1.89
C SER A 9 11.82 -6.49 1.93
N ARG A 10 11.91 -5.84 0.76
CA ARG A 10 11.53 -4.44 0.58
C ARG A 10 10.13 -4.39 0.02
N ILE A 11 9.29 -3.58 0.65
CA ILE A 11 7.94 -3.32 0.16
C ILE A 11 8.01 -2.08 -0.72
N ALA A 12 7.69 -2.27 -2.00
CA ALA A 12 7.52 -1.17 -2.94
C ALA A 12 6.08 -0.67 -2.88
N THR A 13 5.91 0.63 -2.63
CA THR A 13 4.67 1.36 -2.88
C THR A 13 4.88 2.18 -4.16
N GLY A 14 4.11 1.93 -5.21
CA GLY A 14 4.38 2.52 -6.53
C GLY A 14 4.30 4.07 -6.56
N PRO A 15 4.93 4.75 -7.54
CA PRO A 15 6.25 4.45 -8.09
C PRO A 15 7.22 5.65 -8.09
N PRO A 16 8.52 5.35 -8.30
CA PRO A 16 9.32 6.03 -9.30
C PRO A 16 9.97 4.93 -10.15
N ASN A 17 9.31 4.54 -11.27
CA ASN A 17 9.80 3.72 -12.41
C ASN A 17 8.67 3.08 -13.28
N GLY A 18 7.39 3.52 -13.29
CA GLY A 18 6.42 2.88 -14.21
C GLY A 18 4.97 3.35 -14.38
N SER A 19 4.36 4.12 -13.45
CA SER A 19 3.02 4.71 -13.66
C SER A 19 3.03 6.19 -13.25
N PRO A 20 2.41 7.12 -14.01
CA PRO A 20 2.52 8.55 -13.75
C PRO A 20 1.70 9.05 -12.54
N SER A 21 0.90 8.19 -11.89
CA SER A 21 0.08 8.54 -10.73
C SER A 21 -0.06 7.36 -9.76
N PRO A 22 -0.25 7.62 -8.45
CA PRO A 22 -0.80 6.63 -7.54
C PRO A 22 -2.19 6.13 -8.01
N GLU A 23 -2.46 4.85 -7.79
CA GLU A 23 -3.68 4.15 -8.22
C GLU A 23 -4.30 3.34 -7.06
N ALA A 24 -5.37 2.61 -7.33
CA ALA A 24 -5.99 1.65 -6.41
C ALA A 24 -6.46 2.25 -5.07
N ALA A 25 -6.85 3.53 -5.06
CA ALA A 25 -7.19 4.30 -3.87
C ALA A 25 -6.05 4.47 -2.86
N SER A 26 -4.80 4.25 -3.27
CA SER A 26 -3.64 4.35 -2.39
C SER A 26 -3.50 5.73 -1.74
N THR A 27 -3.82 6.82 -2.44
CA THR A 27 -3.80 8.20 -1.90
C THR A 27 -4.90 8.49 -0.87
N LEU A 28 -5.82 7.55 -0.65
CA LEU A 28 -6.76 7.55 0.48
C LEU A 28 -6.25 6.60 1.57
N LEU A 29 -5.94 5.36 1.19
CA LEU A 29 -5.70 4.26 2.12
C LEU A 29 -4.32 4.30 2.77
N LEU A 30 -3.27 4.61 2.01
CA LEU A 30 -1.91 4.59 2.54
C LEU A 30 -1.71 5.65 3.64
N PRO A 31 -2.14 6.92 3.48
CA PRO A 31 -2.07 7.89 4.57
C PRO A 31 -2.87 7.49 5.82
N GLN A 32 -3.99 6.79 5.66
CA GLN A 32 -4.78 6.27 6.79
C GLN A 32 -4.07 5.13 7.53
N LEU A 33 -3.27 4.33 6.81
CA LEU A 33 -2.53 3.21 7.38
C LEU A 33 -1.23 3.65 8.06
N ILE A 34 -0.42 4.47 7.38
CA ILE A 34 0.96 4.77 7.80
C ILE A 34 1.22 6.24 8.16
N GLY A 35 0.18 7.08 8.16
CA GLY A 35 0.27 8.52 8.36
C GLY A 35 0.68 9.29 7.09
N TYR A 36 0.32 10.57 7.05
CA TYR A 36 0.53 11.41 5.87
C TYR A 36 2.00 11.54 5.48
N GLN A 37 2.91 11.79 6.44
CA GLN A 37 4.32 12.05 6.13
C GLN A 37 4.99 10.84 5.46
N ARG A 38 4.77 9.63 5.99
CA ARG A 38 5.33 8.40 5.42
C ARG A 38 4.70 8.06 4.08
N ALA A 39 3.38 8.24 3.95
CA ALA A 39 2.70 8.02 2.68
C ALA A 39 3.17 9.00 1.59
N ALA A 40 3.34 10.28 1.92
CA ALA A 40 3.86 11.29 1.01
C ALA A 40 5.29 10.96 0.58
N GLN A 41 6.17 10.58 1.51
CA GLN A 41 7.52 10.15 1.17
C GLN A 41 7.50 8.96 0.21
N ALA A 42 6.70 7.94 0.54
CA ALA A 42 6.57 6.71 -0.21
C ALA A 42 5.93 6.88 -1.59
N MET A 43 5.12 7.93 -1.81
CA MET A 43 4.46 8.20 -3.10
C MET A 43 5.20 9.21 -3.97
N LEU A 44 5.82 10.23 -3.37
CA LEU A 44 6.50 11.32 -4.10
C LEU A 44 7.94 10.97 -4.45
N PHE A 45 8.67 10.34 -3.53
CA PHE A 45 10.04 9.90 -3.75
C PHE A 45 10.14 8.43 -4.09
N GLY A 46 9.04 7.69 -3.85
CA GLY A 46 8.90 6.28 -4.19
C GLY A 46 10.01 5.40 -3.63
N GLU A 47 10.46 5.77 -2.44
CA GLU A 47 11.46 5.05 -1.67
C GLU A 47 10.81 3.79 -1.06
N PRO A 48 11.36 2.59 -1.32
CA PRO A 48 10.85 1.37 -0.71
C PRO A 48 11.22 1.32 0.78
N PHE A 49 10.31 0.83 1.61
CA PHE A 49 10.55 0.60 3.04
C PHE A 49 10.83 -0.87 3.34
N SER A 50 11.60 -1.11 4.40
CA SER A 50 11.88 -2.43 4.96
C SER A 50 10.64 -3.05 5.61
N ALA A 51 10.63 -4.37 5.77
CA ALA A 51 9.57 -5.06 6.52
C ALA A 51 9.41 -4.51 7.96
N ALA A 52 10.51 -4.17 8.63
CA ALA A 52 10.47 -3.61 9.98
C ALA A 52 9.81 -2.22 10.02
N GLU A 53 10.15 -1.34 9.07
CA GLU A 53 9.50 -0.03 8.92
C GLU A 53 8.01 -0.17 8.57
N ALA A 54 7.66 -1.13 7.72
CA ALA A 54 6.28 -1.44 7.39
C ALA A 54 5.47 -1.82 8.62
N GLN A 55 6.04 -2.67 9.48
CA GLN A 55 5.39 -3.10 10.71
C GLN A 55 5.26 -1.95 11.70
N ALA A 56 6.34 -1.20 11.92
CA ALA A 56 6.35 -0.02 12.78
C ALA A 56 5.41 1.09 12.29
N ALA A 57 5.07 1.09 11.01
CA ALA A 57 4.09 1.99 10.41
C ALA A 57 2.65 1.48 10.45
N GLY A 58 2.40 0.22 10.82
CA GLY A 58 1.07 -0.39 10.76
C GLY A 58 0.64 -0.81 9.35
N PHE A 59 1.57 -0.84 8.38
CA PHE A 59 1.29 -1.34 7.03
C PHE A 59 1.15 -2.87 6.99
N VAL A 60 1.92 -3.57 7.84
CA VAL A 60 1.82 -5.02 8.05
C VAL A 60 1.64 -5.32 9.53
N ASN A 61 0.91 -6.40 9.85
CA ASN A 61 0.64 -6.78 11.23
C ASN A 61 1.83 -7.47 11.91
N GLU A 62 2.54 -8.33 11.18
CA GLU A 62 3.57 -9.22 11.74
C GLU A 62 4.66 -9.49 10.70
N VAL A 63 5.93 -9.41 11.12
CA VAL A 63 7.10 -9.76 10.32
C VAL A 63 7.77 -10.97 10.96
N VAL A 64 8.08 -11.97 10.15
CA VAL A 64 8.72 -13.21 10.61
C VAL A 64 10.06 -13.41 9.89
N PRO A 65 11.05 -14.06 10.54
CA PRO A 65 12.41 -14.14 10.00
C PRO A 65 12.55 -15.04 8.77
N THR A 66 11.77 -16.13 8.71
CA THR A 66 11.89 -17.14 7.65
C THR A 66 10.55 -17.47 6.99
N ALA A 67 10.61 -18.06 5.80
CA ALA A 67 9.42 -18.57 5.11
C ALA A 67 8.72 -19.69 5.92
N THR A 68 9.49 -20.55 6.58
CA THR A 68 8.94 -21.61 7.44
C THR A 68 8.18 -21.05 8.64
N ASP A 69 8.66 -19.95 9.22
CA ASP A 69 7.95 -19.24 10.30
C ASP A 69 6.63 -18.64 9.78
N LEU A 70 6.64 -18.09 8.54
CA LEU A 70 5.44 -17.57 7.89
C LEU A 70 4.39 -18.66 7.65
N GLU A 71 4.80 -19.81 7.12
CA GLU A 71 3.92 -20.96 6.91
C GLU A 71 3.31 -21.45 8.23
N SER A 72 4.12 -21.55 9.28
CA SER A 72 3.68 -21.95 10.61
C SER A 72 2.66 -20.95 11.19
N LEU A 73 2.93 -19.65 11.06
CA LEU A 73 2.01 -18.59 11.49
C LEU A 73 0.69 -18.67 10.72
N VAL A 74 0.74 -18.83 9.39
CA VAL A 74 -0.47 -18.97 8.55
C VAL A 74 -1.28 -20.19 8.97
N ALA A 75 -0.65 -21.35 9.15
CA ALA A 75 -1.32 -22.57 9.60
C ALA A 75 -2.00 -22.37 10.96
N HIS A 76 -1.33 -21.71 11.91
CA HIS A 76 -1.91 -21.37 13.20
C HIS A 76 -3.10 -20.40 13.09
N ARG A 77 -2.98 -19.32 12.30
CA ARG A 77 -4.09 -18.37 12.10
C ARG A 77 -5.31 -19.05 11.46
N LEU A 78 -5.09 -19.94 10.50
CA LEU A 78 -6.14 -20.73 9.86
C LEU A 78 -6.82 -21.69 10.84
N SER A 79 -6.06 -22.37 11.70
CA SER A 79 -6.64 -23.27 12.71
C SER A 79 -7.50 -22.50 13.72
N VAL A 80 -7.13 -21.26 14.05
CA VAL A 80 -7.97 -20.39 14.90
C VAL A 80 -9.24 -19.98 14.16
N LEU A 81 -9.13 -19.49 12.91
CA LEU A 81 -10.29 -19.02 12.14
C LEU A 81 -11.28 -20.13 11.82
N SER A 82 -10.82 -21.36 11.59
CA SER A 82 -11.68 -22.51 11.27
C SER A 82 -12.60 -22.91 12.42
N THR A 83 -12.27 -22.54 13.67
CA THR A 83 -13.14 -22.77 14.85
C THR A 83 -14.25 -21.73 14.98
N LYS A 84 -14.24 -20.64 14.20
CA LYS A 84 -15.20 -19.54 14.35
C LYS A 84 -16.42 -19.75 13.44
N PRO A 85 -17.63 -19.33 13.86
CA PRO A 85 -18.80 -19.36 12.99
C PRO A 85 -18.59 -18.50 11.74
N ARG A 86 -18.68 -19.11 10.55
CA ARG A 86 -18.48 -18.43 9.26
C ARG A 86 -19.36 -17.18 9.11
N ALA A 87 -20.62 -17.26 9.54
CA ALA A 87 -21.55 -16.13 9.48
C ALA A 87 -21.06 -14.93 10.29
N ALA A 88 -20.48 -15.17 11.47
CA ALA A 88 -19.91 -14.10 12.30
C ALA A 88 -18.68 -13.46 11.64
N LEU A 89 -17.76 -14.27 11.09
CA LEU A 89 -16.59 -13.76 10.36
C LEU A 89 -16.98 -12.89 9.16
N LEU A 90 -17.99 -13.31 8.40
CA LEU A 90 -18.49 -12.55 7.26
C LEU A 90 -19.18 -11.25 7.69
N ALA A 91 -19.97 -11.27 8.77
CA ALA A 91 -20.61 -10.09 9.31
C ALA A 91 -19.56 -9.04 9.77
N ILE A 92 -18.54 -9.48 10.51
CA ILE A 92 -17.44 -8.61 10.95
C ILE A 92 -16.71 -8.02 9.74
N LYS A 93 -16.35 -8.84 8.74
CA LYS A 93 -15.66 -8.36 7.53
C LYS A 93 -16.50 -7.36 6.74
N ARG A 94 -17.83 -7.54 6.69
CA ARG A 94 -18.74 -6.60 6.04
C ARG A 94 -18.77 -5.26 6.77
N LEU A 95 -19.02 -5.26 8.07
CA LEU A 95 -19.05 -4.03 8.88
C LEU A 95 -17.75 -3.24 8.75
N LEU A 96 -16.59 -3.90 8.84
CA LEU A 96 -15.29 -3.23 8.66
C LEU A 96 -15.09 -2.62 7.26
N ARG A 97 -15.69 -3.21 6.22
CA ARG A 97 -15.53 -2.76 4.84
C ARG A 97 -16.54 -1.68 4.45
N ASP A 98 -17.77 -1.80 4.94
CA ASP A 98 -18.86 -0.89 4.59
C ASP A 98 -18.52 0.56 4.99
N ASP A 99 -17.83 0.74 6.11
CA ASP A 99 -17.37 2.06 6.59
C ASP A 99 -16.43 2.80 5.62
N THR A 100 -15.73 2.07 4.75
CA THR A 100 -14.72 2.67 3.83
C THR A 100 -15.08 2.53 2.35
N ALA A 101 -16.03 1.65 2.01
CA ALA A 101 -16.34 1.29 0.63
C ALA A 101 -16.70 2.48 -0.26
N THR A 102 -17.53 3.41 0.23
CA THR A 102 -17.93 4.60 -0.52
C THR A 102 -16.73 5.49 -0.84
N SER A 103 -15.92 5.82 0.18
CA SER A 103 -14.74 6.68 0.01
C SER A 103 -13.70 6.05 -0.94
N VAL A 104 -13.51 4.73 -0.87
CA VAL A 104 -12.60 4.00 -1.77
C VAL A 104 -13.11 4.06 -3.21
N ASN A 105 -14.39 3.79 -3.45
CA ASN A 105 -14.97 3.86 -4.79
C ASN A 105 -14.87 5.28 -5.38
N THR A 106 -15.14 6.31 -4.57
CA THR A 106 -14.94 7.71 -4.99
C THR A 106 -13.49 7.98 -5.35
N ARG A 107 -12.53 7.49 -4.54
CA ARG A 107 -11.11 7.67 -4.84
C ARG A 107 -10.69 6.93 -6.11
N LEU A 108 -11.13 5.69 -6.32
CA LEU A 108 -10.83 4.94 -7.55
C LEU A 108 -11.31 5.65 -8.82
N ALA A 109 -12.48 6.29 -8.78
CA ALA A 109 -12.98 7.08 -9.90
C ALA A 109 -12.10 8.31 -10.17
N LEU A 110 -11.60 8.96 -9.11
CA LEU A 110 -10.67 10.07 -9.22
C LEU A 110 -9.30 9.63 -9.75
N ASP A 111 -8.74 8.54 -9.23
CA ASP A 111 -7.47 7.97 -9.69
C ASP A 111 -7.54 7.68 -11.19
N SER A 112 -8.62 7.06 -11.66
CA SER A 112 -8.84 6.75 -13.07
C SER A 112 -8.90 8.00 -13.95
N LYS A 113 -9.56 9.06 -13.47
CA LYS A 113 -9.63 10.35 -14.16
C LYS A 113 -8.24 10.99 -14.28
N ILE A 114 -7.50 11.11 -13.17
CA ILE A 114 -6.16 11.72 -13.13
C ILE A 114 -5.19 10.93 -14.01
N LEU A 115 -5.21 9.60 -13.93
CA LEU A 115 -4.38 8.75 -14.78
C LEU A 115 -4.68 8.99 -16.26
N THR A 116 -5.96 9.08 -16.65
CA THR A 116 -6.35 9.37 -18.03
C THR A 116 -5.84 10.75 -18.48
N GLU A 117 -5.97 11.77 -17.64
CA GLU A 117 -5.46 13.13 -17.93
C GLU A 117 -3.95 13.13 -18.11
N LEU A 118 -3.19 12.44 -17.23
CA LEU A 118 -1.74 12.35 -17.32
C LEU A 118 -1.28 11.56 -18.56
N MET A 119 -1.95 10.46 -18.87
CA MET A 119 -1.65 9.66 -20.08
C MET A 119 -2.04 10.38 -21.38
N SER A 120 -3.07 11.24 -21.34
CA SER A 120 -3.55 11.98 -22.53
C SER A 120 -2.82 13.31 -22.71
N GLY A 121 -2.28 13.90 -21.63
CA GLY A 121 -1.72 15.24 -21.62
C GLY A 121 -0.20 15.34 -21.60
N ALA A 122 0.56 14.29 -21.26
CA ALA A 122 2.01 14.41 -21.12
C ALA A 122 2.78 13.13 -21.47
N GLY A 123 3.31 13.11 -22.69
CA GLY A 123 4.70 12.70 -22.84
C GLY A 123 5.61 13.64 -22.03
N GLN A 124 6.61 13.08 -21.36
CA GLN A 124 7.90 13.68 -21.01
C GLN A 124 7.98 15.24 -21.04
N ASN A 125 7.79 15.92 -19.89
CA ASN A 125 8.69 16.97 -19.34
C ASN A 125 8.07 18.15 -18.56
N ASP A 126 6.81 18.55 -18.69
CA ASP A 126 6.36 19.81 -18.03
C ASP A 126 5.54 19.64 -16.74
N ALA A 127 4.84 18.52 -16.56
CA ALA A 127 4.00 18.29 -15.37
C ALA A 127 4.83 18.10 -14.08
N TYR A 128 6.01 17.48 -14.18
CA TYR A 128 6.92 17.31 -13.05
C TYR A 128 7.47 18.65 -12.55
N ARG A 129 7.71 19.61 -13.44
CA ARG A 129 8.28 20.92 -13.10
C ARG A 129 7.32 21.76 -12.24
N ASN A 130 6.02 21.73 -12.55
CA ASN A 130 5.03 22.56 -11.86
C ASN A 130 4.68 22.06 -10.45
N ILE A 131 4.77 20.76 -10.18
CA ILE A 131 4.52 20.20 -8.83
C ILE A 131 5.66 20.57 -7.88
N VAL A 132 6.91 20.59 -8.36
CA VAL A 132 8.07 21.03 -7.57
C VAL A 132 7.99 22.53 -7.26
N GLU A 133 7.54 23.37 -8.20
CA GLU A 133 7.43 24.82 -7.98
C GLU A 133 6.28 25.21 -7.02
N ALA A 134 5.23 24.39 -6.92
CA ALA A 134 4.11 24.62 -5.97
C ALA A 134 4.48 24.33 -4.51
N PHE A 135 5.52 23.54 -4.24
CA PHE A 135 6.02 23.25 -2.90
C PHE A 135 7.09 24.24 -2.40
N ALA A 136 7.54 25.16 -3.25
CA ALA A 136 8.55 26.18 -2.93
C ALA A 136 7.95 27.54 -2.54
N ARG A 137 6.63 27.63 -2.28
CA ARG A 137 5.93 28.79 -1.72
C ARG A 137 5.22 28.39 -0.45
#